data_AF-A0AAD9FT09-F1
#
_entry.id   AF-A0AAD9FT09-F1
#
_cell.length_a   1.000
_cell.length_b   1.000
_cell.length_c   1.000
_cell.angle_alpha   90.00
_cell.angle_beta   90.00
_cell.angle_gamma   90.00
#
_symmetry.space_group_name_H-M   'P 1'
#
loop_
_entity.id
_entity.type
_entity.pdbx_description
1 polymer ?
#
loop_
_entity_poly.entity_id
_entity_poly.type
_entity_poly.pdbx_seq_one_letter_code
_entity_poly.pdbx_strand_id
1 'polypeptide(L)'
;MLRATRPLFAAAIKPLKATTGITGLEPVADPLPVLRSAYQTTLNLLENLPSTSVYRQATEALMKHKLAVVEKAGGDVKAAEAELGMAELAIEEAKTEQGLIGKMIEWKPWEKLEQEAPKDQWRYFDPAEE
;
A
#
# COMPACT_ATOMS: atom_id res chain seq x y z
N MET A 1 -28.60 29.00 -30.27
CA MET A 1 -27.26 28.58 -30.75
C MET A 1 -26.35 28.35 -29.55
N LEU A 2 -26.28 27.12 -29.00
CA LEU A 2 -25.41 26.76 -27.86
C LEU A 2 -24.86 25.32 -28.02
N ARG A 3 -24.54 24.92 -29.27
CA ARG A 3 -24.04 23.55 -29.55
C ARG A 3 -22.53 23.39 -29.38
N ALA A 4 -21.77 24.48 -29.22
CA ALA A 4 -20.31 24.45 -29.15
C ALA A 4 -19.72 24.15 -27.76
N THR A 5 -20.54 24.04 -26.70
CA THR A 5 -20.05 23.80 -25.33
C THR A 5 -19.89 22.31 -24.99
N ARG A 6 -20.53 21.40 -25.74
CA ARG A 6 -20.48 19.95 -25.49
C ARG A 6 -19.08 19.30 -25.57
N PRO A 7 -18.20 19.61 -26.55
CA PRO A 7 -16.88 18.96 -26.61
C PRO A 7 -15.95 19.41 -25.48
N LEU A 8 -16.03 20.68 -25.08
CA LEU A 8 -15.27 21.20 -23.93
C LEU A 8 -15.78 20.58 -22.61
N PHE A 9 -17.09 20.41 -22.47
CA PHE A 9 -17.67 19.74 -21.30
C PHE A 9 -17.28 18.26 -21.24
N ALA A 10 -17.24 17.56 -22.37
CA ALA A 10 -16.80 16.16 -22.44
C ALA A 10 -15.30 15.99 -22.15
N ALA A 11 -14.46 16.94 -22.56
CA ALA A 11 -13.03 16.93 -22.25
C ALA A 11 -12.71 17.25 -20.78
N ALA A 12 -13.59 17.99 -20.10
CA ALA A 12 -13.45 18.33 -18.69
C ALA A 12 -13.96 17.22 -17.73
N ILE A 13 -14.81 16.31 -18.22
CA ILE A 13 -15.31 15.18 -17.43
C ILE A 13 -14.29 14.05 -17.50
N LYS A 14 -13.46 13.89 -16.46
CA LYS A 14 -12.67 12.65 -16.27
C LYS A 14 -13.65 11.46 -16.20
N PRO A 15 -13.35 10.32 -16.84
CA PRO A 15 -14.20 9.15 -16.74
C PRO A 15 -14.25 8.68 -15.27
N LEU A 16 -15.41 8.86 -14.63
CA LEU A 16 -15.64 8.42 -13.27
C LEU A 16 -15.94 6.93 -13.26
N LYS A 17 -15.24 6.18 -12.41
CA LYS A 17 -15.49 4.76 -12.18
C LYS A 17 -16.86 4.63 -11.51
N ALA A 18 -17.81 3.96 -12.16
CA ALA A 18 -19.19 3.86 -11.66
C ALA A 18 -19.30 2.94 -10.44
N THR A 19 -18.52 1.85 -10.42
CA THR A 19 -18.42 0.92 -9.30
C THR A 19 -17.07 0.22 -9.33
N THR A 20 -16.59 -0.19 -8.17
CA THR A 20 -15.40 -1.02 -7.97
C THR A 20 -15.68 -2.52 -8.13
N GLY A 21 -16.95 -2.93 -8.08
CA GLY A 21 -17.35 -4.34 -8.09
C GLY A 21 -17.12 -5.08 -6.76
N ILE A 22 -16.66 -4.38 -5.71
CA ILE A 22 -16.41 -4.94 -4.38
C ILE A 22 -17.36 -4.27 -3.39
N THR A 23 -18.05 -5.07 -2.57
CA THR A 23 -18.97 -4.57 -1.55
C THR A 23 -18.21 -3.82 -0.46
N GLY A 24 -18.66 -2.61 -0.12
CA GLY A 24 -18.06 -1.78 0.93
C GLY A 24 -16.86 -0.93 0.49
N LEU A 25 -16.43 -1.04 -0.78
CA LEU A 25 -15.32 -0.25 -1.32
C LEU A 25 -15.83 0.79 -2.32
N GLU A 26 -15.88 2.05 -1.89
CA GLU A 26 -16.39 3.16 -2.71
C GLU A 26 -15.38 3.61 -3.78
N PRO A 27 -15.85 3.92 -5.01
CA PRO A 27 -14.97 4.40 -6.08
C PRO A 27 -14.45 5.81 -5.79
N VAL A 28 -13.16 6.03 -6.01
CA VAL A 28 -12.49 7.32 -5.79
C VAL A 28 -12.36 8.08 -7.11
N ALA A 29 -12.81 9.34 -7.14
CA ALA A 29 -12.84 10.13 -8.37
C ALA A 29 -11.44 10.44 -8.96
N ASP A 30 -10.44 10.70 -8.12
CA ASP A 30 -9.05 10.93 -8.54
C ASP A 30 -8.07 10.22 -7.57
N PRO A 31 -7.72 8.95 -7.83
CA PRO A 31 -6.97 8.14 -6.87
C PRO A 31 -5.46 8.43 -6.87
N LEU A 32 -4.88 8.89 -7.98
CA LEU A 32 -3.42 9.10 -8.10
C LEU A 32 -2.83 10.10 -7.09
N PRO A 33 -3.41 11.31 -6.89
CA PRO A 33 -2.89 12.23 -5.88
C PRO A 33 -3.04 11.68 -4.46
N VAL A 34 -4.10 10.91 -4.20
CA VAL A 34 -4.35 10.28 -2.90
C VAL A 34 -3.34 9.17 -2.62
N LEU A 35 -3.03 8.34 -3.62
CA LEU A 35 -2.00 7.32 -3.53
C LEU A 35 -0.62 7.94 -3.30
N ARG A 36 -0.29 9.00 -4.03
CA ARG A 36 0.99 9.70 -3.87
C ARG A 36 1.17 10.24 -2.46
N SER A 37 0.16 10.93 -1.92
CA SER A 37 0.23 11.46 -0.56
C SER A 37 0.30 10.34 0.47
N ALA A 38 -0.50 9.26 0.31
CA ALA A 38 -0.47 8.12 1.22
C ALA A 38 0.91 7.44 1.27
N TYR A 39 1.54 7.22 0.11
CA TYR A 39 2.88 6.61 0.04
C TYR A 39 3.97 7.53 0.60
N GLN A 40 3.89 8.84 0.35
CA GLN A 40 4.82 9.80 0.96
C GLN A 40 4.66 9.82 2.49
N THR A 41 3.42 9.80 3.00
CA THR A 41 3.18 9.69 4.44
C THR A 41 3.73 8.38 5.01
N THR A 42 3.58 7.24 4.33
CA THR A 42 4.20 5.98 4.79
C THR A 42 5.73 6.07 4.85
N LEU A 43 6.37 6.65 3.83
CA LEU A 43 7.82 6.80 3.80
C LEU A 43 8.32 7.68 4.96
N ASN A 44 7.62 8.78 5.24
CA ASN A 44 7.95 9.65 6.37
C ASN A 44 7.77 8.93 7.72
N LEU A 45 6.74 8.10 7.87
CA LEU A 45 6.55 7.31 9.10
C LEU A 45 7.65 6.27 9.30
N LEU A 46 8.14 5.64 8.22
CA LEU A 46 9.23 4.66 8.27
C LEU A 46 10.56 5.26 8.73
N GLU A 47 10.77 6.57 8.61
CA GLU A 47 11.98 7.23 9.11
C GLU A 47 12.15 7.10 10.63
N ASN A 48 11.06 6.90 11.37
CA ASN A 48 11.09 6.68 12.82
C ASN A 48 11.64 5.29 13.22
N LEU A 49 11.74 4.36 12.27
CA LEU A 49 12.25 3.01 12.51
C LEU A 49 13.77 2.98 12.29
N PRO A 50 14.53 2.09 12.95
CA PRO A 50 15.96 1.97 12.68
C PRO A 50 16.22 1.42 11.27
N SER A 51 17.26 1.95 10.59
CA SER A 51 17.65 1.53 9.23
C SER A 51 18.09 0.07 9.13
N THR A 52 18.47 -0.55 10.25
CA THR A 52 18.83 -1.96 10.35
C THR A 52 17.62 -2.90 10.32
N SER A 53 16.41 -2.38 10.55
CA SER A 53 15.19 -3.20 10.52
C SER A 53 14.90 -3.70 9.10
N VAL A 54 14.80 -5.02 8.95
CA VAL A 54 14.41 -5.66 7.68
C VAL A 54 13.03 -5.20 7.24
N TYR A 55 12.10 -5.01 8.20
CA TYR A 55 10.77 -4.50 7.92
C TYR A 55 10.82 -3.10 7.28
N ARG A 56 11.64 -2.19 7.83
CA ARG A 56 11.83 -0.84 7.25
C ARG A 56 12.40 -0.92 5.82
N GLN A 57 13.44 -1.74 5.61
CA GLN A 57 14.07 -1.87 4.30
C GLN A 57 13.11 -2.42 3.23
N ALA A 58 12.36 -3.47 3.58
CA ALA A 58 11.40 -4.09 2.68
C ALA A 58 10.24 -3.14 2.35
N THR A 59 9.65 -2.50 3.35
CA THR A 59 8.54 -1.55 3.15
C THR A 59 8.98 -0.31 2.38
N GLU A 60 10.15 0.26 2.66
CA GLU A 60 10.69 1.36 1.88
C GLU A 60 10.87 0.99 0.40
N ALA A 61 11.40 -0.20 0.11
CA ALA A 61 11.59 -0.66 -1.27
C ALA A 61 10.23 -0.81 -2.00
N LEU A 62 9.24 -1.40 -1.33
CA LEU A 62 7.88 -1.56 -1.86
C LEU A 62 7.21 -0.20 -2.10
N MET A 63 7.26 0.73 -1.14
CA MET A 63 6.64 2.05 -1.27
C MET A 63 7.32 2.90 -2.34
N LYS A 64 8.65 2.86 -2.45
CA LYS A 64 9.40 3.53 -3.54
C LYS A 64 9.03 2.98 -4.90
N HIS A 65 8.91 1.65 -5.03
CA HIS A 65 8.45 1.02 -6.26
C HIS A 65 7.03 1.46 -6.62
N LYS A 66 6.07 1.37 -5.69
CA LYS A 66 4.68 1.78 -5.95
C LYS A 66 4.57 3.28 -6.31
N LEU A 67 5.35 4.13 -5.64
CA LEU A 67 5.41 5.55 -5.95
C LEU A 67 5.97 5.80 -7.36
N ALA A 68 7.02 5.09 -7.77
CA ALA A 68 7.57 5.20 -9.12
C ALA A 68 6.55 4.81 -10.20
N VAL A 69 5.72 3.78 -9.95
CA VAL A 69 4.63 3.41 -10.85
C VAL A 69 3.59 4.52 -10.97
N VAL A 70 3.18 5.12 -9.84
CA VAL A 70 2.23 6.25 -9.84
C VAL A 70 2.77 7.46 -10.60
N GLU A 71 4.06 7.77 -10.45
CA GLU A 71 4.71 8.87 -11.18
C GLU A 71 4.85 8.59 -12.67
N LYS A 72 5.20 7.36 -13.06
CA LYS A 72 5.29 6.91 -14.44
C LYS A 72 3.94 6.97 -15.16
N ALA A 73 2.83 6.73 -14.47
CA ALA A 73 1.50 6.76 -15.04
C ALA A 73 1.04 8.16 -15.49
N GLY A 74 1.64 9.25 -14.97
CA GLY A 74 1.51 10.60 -15.54
C GLY A 74 0.07 11.15 -15.63
N GLY A 75 -0.88 10.60 -14.86
CA GLY A 75 -2.30 10.98 -14.90
C GLY A 75 -3.24 9.94 -15.50
N ASP A 76 -2.72 8.85 -16.08
CA ASP A 76 -3.54 7.73 -16.56
C ASP A 76 -3.76 6.68 -15.45
N VAL A 77 -4.99 6.63 -14.92
CA VAL A 77 -5.38 5.68 -13.87
C VAL A 77 -5.28 4.23 -14.36
N LYS A 78 -5.61 3.95 -15.63
CA LYS A 78 -5.60 2.57 -16.14
C LYS A 78 -4.19 2.01 -16.26
N ALA A 79 -3.24 2.85 -16.66
CA ALA A 79 -1.83 2.47 -16.71
C ALA A 79 -1.29 2.14 -15.30
N ALA A 80 -1.66 2.93 -14.29
CA ALA A 80 -1.32 2.64 -12.90
C ALA A 80 -1.97 1.34 -12.40
N GLU A 81 -3.25 1.12 -12.72
CA GLU A 81 -3.98 -0.07 -12.29
C GLU A 81 -3.44 -1.37 -12.92
N ALA A 82 -2.83 -1.31 -14.11
CA ALA A 82 -2.23 -2.48 -14.75
C ALA A 82 -1.03 -3.04 -13.98
N GLU A 83 -0.27 -2.18 -13.30
CA GLU A 83 0.92 -2.57 -12.53
C GLU A 83 0.61 -2.72 -11.02
N LEU A 84 -0.25 -1.87 -10.45
CA LEU A 84 -0.57 -1.86 -9.01
C LEU A 84 -1.80 -2.70 -8.63
N GLY A 85 -2.62 -3.10 -9.60
CA GLY A 85 -3.97 -3.60 -9.35
C GLY A 85 -4.97 -2.45 -9.11
N MET A 86 -6.08 -2.73 -8.44
CA MET A 86 -7.14 -1.72 -8.28
C MET A 86 -6.70 -0.55 -7.38
N ALA A 87 -6.91 0.69 -7.83
CA ALA A 87 -6.40 1.87 -7.14
C ALA A 87 -7.00 2.07 -5.73
N GLU A 88 -8.30 1.82 -5.55
CA GLU A 88 -8.95 1.97 -4.26
C GLU A 88 -8.47 0.94 -3.23
N LEU A 89 -8.18 -0.29 -3.66
CA LEU A 89 -7.58 -1.32 -2.82
C LEU A 89 -6.16 -0.91 -2.41
N ALA A 90 -5.37 -0.36 -3.33
CA ALA A 90 -4.03 0.13 -3.04
C ALA A 90 -4.03 1.30 -2.03
N ILE A 91 -5.07 2.15 -2.04
CA ILE A 91 -5.27 3.20 -1.02
C ILE A 91 -5.58 2.57 0.33
N GLU A 92 -6.46 1.57 0.38
CA GLU A 92 -6.79 0.86 1.61
C GLU A 92 -5.58 0.14 2.20
N GLU A 93 -4.82 -0.58 1.36
CA GLU A 93 -3.56 -1.23 1.72
C GLU A 93 -2.57 -0.21 2.32
N ALA A 94 -2.41 0.95 1.69
CA ALA A 94 -1.54 2.01 2.21
C ALA A 94 -2.00 2.52 3.59
N LYS A 95 -3.31 2.67 3.82
CA LYS A 95 -3.85 3.07 5.14
C LYS A 95 -3.63 1.99 6.20
N THR A 96 -3.85 0.72 5.84
CA THR A 96 -3.57 -0.41 6.73
C THR A 96 -2.09 -0.45 7.09
N GLU A 97 -1.21 -0.24 6.12
CA GLU A 97 0.24 -0.19 6.35
C GLU A 97 0.64 0.96 7.28
N GLN A 98 0.05 2.16 7.13
CA GLN A 98 0.26 3.27 8.06
C GLN A 98 -0.11 2.88 9.50
N GLY A 99 -1.26 2.20 9.68
CA GLY A 99 -1.68 1.68 10.98
C GLY A 99 -0.75 0.59 11.52
N LEU A 100 -0.23 -0.28 10.65
CA LEU A 100 0.74 -1.31 11.01
C LEU A 100 2.05 -0.67 11.48
N ILE A 101 2.60 0.31 10.75
CA ILE A 101 3.83 1.02 11.12
C ILE A 101 3.69 1.63 12.52
N GLY A 102 2.54 2.25 12.83
CA GLY A 102 2.27 2.76 14.18
C GLY A 102 2.41 1.70 15.27
N LYS A 103 1.91 0.48 15.03
CA LYS A 103 2.06 -0.66 15.93
C LYS A 103 3.49 -1.20 15.95
N MET A 104 4.18 -1.24 14.81
CA MET A 104 5.57 -1.71 14.73
C MET A 104 6.52 -0.83 15.53
N ILE A 105 6.24 0.48 15.60
CA ILE A 105 6.98 1.42 16.46
C ILE A 105 6.84 1.03 17.95
N GLU A 106 5.64 0.61 18.36
CA GLU A 106 5.36 0.16 19.73
C GLU A 106 5.97 -1.23 20.02
N TRP A 107 5.78 -2.19 19.11
CA TRP A 107 6.17 -3.59 19.28
C TRP A 107 7.67 -3.84 19.13
N LYS A 108 8.38 -2.98 18.41
CA LYS A 108 9.83 -3.07 18.17
C LYS A 108 10.33 -4.47 17.77
N PRO A 109 9.75 -5.09 16.72
CA PRO A 109 10.06 -6.47 16.32
C PRO A 109 11.49 -6.68 15.78
N TRP A 110 12.27 -5.61 15.62
CA TRP A 110 13.68 -5.69 15.23
C TRP A 110 14.62 -5.96 16.41
N GLU A 111 14.10 -5.97 17.64
CA GLU A 111 14.85 -6.38 18.81
C GLU A 111 15.04 -7.91 18.83
N LYS A 112 15.91 -8.39 19.73
CA LYS A 112 16.10 -9.83 19.90
C LYS A 112 14.83 -10.48 20.45
N LEU A 113 14.69 -11.78 20.22
CA LEU A 113 13.59 -12.58 20.78
C LEU A 113 13.48 -12.35 22.29
N GLU A 114 12.28 -12.03 22.76
CA GLU A 114 11.99 -11.81 24.18
C GLU A 114 12.17 -13.11 24.98
N GLN A 115 11.75 -14.24 24.40
CA GLN A 115 11.88 -15.56 24.98
C GLN A 115 12.40 -16.56 23.95
N GLU A 116 13.53 -17.21 24.27
CA GLU A 116 14.05 -18.34 23.50
C GLU A 116 13.14 -19.55 23.65
N ALA A 117 13.01 -20.34 22.58
CA ALA A 117 12.21 -21.54 22.61
C ALA A 117 12.79 -22.56 23.62
N PRO A 118 11.93 -23.25 24.42
CA PRO A 118 12.35 -24.43 25.16
C PRO A 118 12.93 -25.49 24.21
N LYS A 119 13.91 -26.28 24.68
CA LYS A 119 14.72 -27.18 23.84
C LYS A 119 13.91 -28.14 22.95
N ASP A 120 12.75 -28.60 23.43
CA ASP A 120 11.92 -29.59 22.75
C ASP A 120 10.59 -29.03 22.23
N GLN A 121 10.37 -27.71 22.30
CA GLN A 121 9.10 -27.07 21.92
C GLN A 121 8.70 -27.32 20.46
N TRP A 122 9.69 -27.38 19.56
CA TRP A 122 9.49 -27.55 18.12
C TRP A 122 9.96 -28.92 17.61
N ARG A 123 10.13 -29.91 18.52
CA ARG A 123 10.37 -31.32 18.17
C ARG A 123 9.04 -32.07 18.23
N TYR A 124 8.48 -32.40 17.07
CA TYR A 124 7.17 -33.05 16.99
C TYR A 124 7.25 -34.58 16.95
N PHE A 125 8.22 -35.15 16.24
CA PHE A 125 8.42 -36.60 16.11
C PHE A 125 9.92 -36.89 16.16
N ASP A 126 10.35 -37.71 17.12
CA ASP A 126 11.73 -38.19 17.21
C ASP A 126 11.74 -39.68 16.80
N PRO A 127 12.32 -40.05 15.64
CA PRO A 127 12.34 -41.44 15.15
C PRO A 127 13.08 -42.42 16.06
N ALA A 128 13.70 -41.93 17.14
CA ALA A 128 14.46 -42.72 18.11
C ALA A 128 13.63 -43.20 19.32
N GLU A 129 12.35 -42.81 19.44
CA GLU A 129 11.45 -43.24 20.54
C GLU A 129 10.41 -44.32 20.13
N GLU A 130 10.60 -44.99 18.98
CA GLU A 130 9.85 -46.22 18.59
C GLU A 130 10.65 -47.51 18.82
#